data_AF-A0A512BJF5-F1
#
_entry.id   AF-A0A512BJF5-F1
#
_cell.length_a   1.000
_cell.length_b   1.000
_cell.length_c   1.000
_cell.angle_alpha   90.00
_cell.angle_beta   90.00
_cell.angle_gamma   90.00
#
_symmetry.space_group_name_H-M   'P 1'
#
loop_
_entity.id
_entity.type
_entity.pdbx_description
1 polymer ?
#
loop_
_entity_poly.entity_id
_entity_poly.type
_entity_poly.pdbx_seq_one_letter_code
_entity_poly.pdbx_strand_id
1 'polypeptide(L)' 'MEPEMVAFLRRIGKSLTIAFCWLAITATAAIKGDNAFIGDHINLGNILFYVWLVISIIILIIIYKRMWFSKSD' A
#
# COMPACT_ATOMS: atom_id res chain seq x y z
N MET A 1 3.45 15.03 -27.10
CA MET A 1 3.98 13.81 -26.47
C MET A 1 3.36 12.62 -27.16
N GLU A 2 4.13 11.58 -27.42
CA GLU A 2 3.62 10.35 -28.03
C GLU A 2 2.53 9.71 -27.14
N PRO A 3 1.42 9.19 -27.69
CA PRO A 3 0.31 8.66 -26.90
C PRO A 3 0.75 7.56 -25.91
N GLU A 4 1.72 6.74 -26.31
CA GLU A 4 2.29 5.67 -25.50
C GLU A 4 3.03 6.20 -24.27
N MET A 5 3.84 7.24 -24.43
CA MET A 5 4.54 7.93 -23.34
C MET A 5 3.56 8.48 -22.30
N VAL A 6 2.46 9.07 -22.76
CA VAL A 6 1.42 9.63 -21.85
C VAL A 6 0.73 8.52 -21.07
N ALA A 7 0.40 7.39 -21.72
CA ALA A 7 -0.21 6.24 -21.06
C ALA A 7 0.72 5.64 -19.99
N PHE A 8 2.01 5.54 -20.29
CA PHE A 8 3.02 5.07 -19.35
C PHE A 8 3.17 6.00 -18.14
N LEU A 9 3.34 7.30 -18.36
CA LEU A 9 3.45 8.28 -17.27
C LEU A 9 2.19 8.31 -16.40
N ARG A 10 1.00 8.17 -17.01
CA ARG A 10 -0.27 8.06 -16.27
C ARG A 10 -0.31 6.81 -15.39
N ARG A 11 0.21 5.67 -15.87
CA ARG A 11 0.31 4.43 -15.08
C ARG A 11 1.28 4.59 -13.91
N ILE A 12 2.42 5.28 -14.11
CA ILE A 12 3.34 5.63 -13.02
C ILE A 12 2.64 6.53 -12.00
N GLY A 13 2.01 7.62 -12.43
CA GLY A 13 1.30 8.54 -11.55
C GLY A 13 0.25 7.81 -10.70
N LYS A 14 -0.54 6.94 -11.33
CA LYS A 14 -1.53 6.10 -10.62
C LYS A 14 -0.88 5.16 -9.60
N SER A 15 0.26 4.56 -9.94
CA SER A 15 1.01 3.70 -9.03
C SER A 15 1.50 4.49 -7.80
N LEU A 16 2.06 5.68 -8.02
CA LEU A 16 2.51 6.56 -6.94
C LEU A 16 1.35 7.01 -6.03
N THR A 17 0.21 7.42 -6.61
CA THR A 17 -0.97 7.80 -5.83
C THR A 17 -1.42 6.65 -4.93
N ILE A 18 -1.49 5.43 -5.45
CA ILE A 18 -1.88 4.26 -4.66
C ILE A 18 -0.86 3.99 -3.55
N ALA A 19 0.45 4.07 -3.84
CA ALA A 19 1.50 3.89 -2.84
C ALA A 19 1.35 4.91 -1.70
N PHE A 20 1.16 6.19 -2.04
CA PHE A 20 1.01 7.26 -1.05
C PHE A 20 -0.26 7.12 -0.23
N CYS A 21 -1.40 6.77 -0.85
CA CYS A 21 -2.63 6.48 -0.12
C CYS A 21 -2.44 5.31 0.84
N TRP A 22 -1.84 4.22 0.39
CA TRP A 22 -1.56 3.06 1.23
C TRP A 22 -0.61 3.41 2.39
N LEU A 23 0.45 4.18 2.13
CA LEU A 23 1.38 4.66 3.14
C LEU A 23 0.68 5.56 4.18
N ALA A 24 -0.16 6.49 3.75
CA ALA A 24 -0.89 7.39 4.66
C ALA A 24 -1.82 6.61 5.60
N ILE A 25 -2.57 5.63 5.08
CA ILE A 25 -3.44 4.76 5.87
C ILE A 25 -2.60 3.93 6.85
N THR A 26 -1.52 3.32 6.35
CA THR A 26 -0.66 2.44 7.14
C THR A 26 0.06 3.20 8.26
N ALA A 27 0.62 4.37 7.97
CA ALA A 27 1.28 5.22 8.96
C ALA A 27 0.28 5.72 10.01
N THR A 28 -0.94 6.10 9.60
CA THR A 28 -1.99 6.49 10.53
C THR A 28 -2.37 5.33 11.44
N ALA A 29 -2.58 4.12 10.90
CA ALA A 29 -2.90 2.93 11.68
C ALA A 29 -1.77 2.51 12.63
N ALA A 30 -0.51 2.71 12.21
CA ALA A 30 0.68 2.42 12.99
C ALA A 30 0.77 3.31 14.25
N ILE A 31 0.55 4.61 14.07
CA ILE A 31 0.73 5.61 15.14
C ILE A 31 -0.53 5.71 16.02
N LYS A 32 -1.72 5.58 15.44
CA LYS A 32 -2.97 5.74 16.19
C LYS A 32 -3.11 4.63 17.23
N GLY A 33 -3.00 4.98 18.51
CA GLY A 33 -3.08 4.02 19.61
C GLY A 33 -1.83 3.16 19.75
N ASP A 34 -0.69 3.63 19.25
CA ASP A 34 0.62 2.99 19.37
C ASP A 34 0.68 1.55 18.86
N ASN A 35 -0.15 1.20 17.86
CA ASN A 35 -0.24 -0.17 17.37
C ASN A 35 1.07 -0.70 16.77
N ALA A 36 1.94 0.16 16.22
CA ALA A 36 3.24 -0.25 15.72
C ALA A 36 4.35 -0.22 16.79
N PHE A 37 4.10 0.36 17.96
CA PHE A 37 5.08 0.46 19.03
C PHE A 37 4.79 -0.61 20.08
N ILE A 38 5.70 -1.58 20.18
CA ILE A 38 5.63 -2.60 21.23
C ILE A 38 6.27 -1.99 22.48
N GLY A 39 5.44 -1.72 23.50
CA GLY A 39 5.89 -1.29 24.83
C GLY A 39 6.34 -2.48 25.68
N ASP A 40 5.98 -2.49 26.96
CA ASP A 40 6.37 -3.58 27.88
C ASP A 40 5.75 -4.95 27.51
N HIS A 41 4.57 -4.94 26.89
CA HIS A 41 3.85 -6.15 26.48
C HIS A 41 3.23 -5.99 25.09
N ILE A 42 3.17 -7.09 24.34
CA ILE A 42 2.43 -7.15 23.08
C ILE A 42 0.94 -7.11 23.40
N ASN A 43 0.24 -6.11 22.87
CA ASN A 43 -1.20 -5.98 23.01
C ASN A 43 -1.94 -6.45 21.74
N LEU A 44 -3.27 -6.56 21.83
CA LEU A 44 -4.11 -6.99 20.71
C LEU A 44 -4.01 -6.03 19.50
N GLY A 45 -3.84 -4.72 19.76
CA GLY A 45 -3.67 -3.71 18.71
C GLY A 45 -2.41 -3.95 17.88
N ASN A 46 -1.29 -4.32 18.51
CA ASN A 46 -0.05 -4.67 17.83
C ASN A 46 -0.26 -5.88 16.90
N ILE A 47 -0.86 -6.95 17.42
CA ILE A 47 -1.09 -8.19 16.66
C ILE A 47 -1.97 -7.90 15.44
N LEU A 48 -3.10 -7.22 15.66
CA LEU A 48 -4.02 -6.86 14.58
C LEU A 48 -3.36 -5.97 13.54
N PHE A 49 -2.57 -4.98 13.95
CA PHE A 49 -1.85 -4.10 13.04
C PHE A 49 -0.86 -4.87 12.16
N TYR A 50 -0.01 -5.73 12.74
CA TYR A 50 0.97 -6.47 11.95
C TYR A 50 0.33 -7.52 11.02
N VAL A 51 -0.73 -8.21 11.46
CA VAL A 51 -1.49 -9.12 10.58
C VAL A 51 -2.12 -8.34 9.42
N TRP A 52 -2.77 -7.22 9.71
CA TRP A 52 -3.34 -6.35 8.68
C TRP A 52 -2.27 -5.78 7.75
N LEU A 53 -1.11 -5.38 8.28
CA LEU A 53 0.01 -4.85 7.50
C LEU A 53 0.47 -5.87 6.45
N VAL A 54 0.74 -7.12 6.86
CA VAL A 54 1.15 -8.19 5.95
C VAL A 54 0.10 -8.44 4.86
N ILE A 55 -1.18 -8.55 5.25
CA ILE A 55 -2.28 -8.76 4.30
C ILE A 55 -2.37 -7.58 3.32
N SER A 56 -2.25 -6.35 3.81
CA SER A 56 -2.35 -5.14 2.99
C SER A 56 -1.18 -5.02 1.99
N ILE A 57 0.03 -5.45 2.35
CA ILE A 57 1.19 -5.52 1.44
C ILE A 57 0.92 -6.51 0.32
N ILE A 58 0.39 -7.70 0.65
CA ILE A 58 0.03 -8.71 -0.36
C ILE A 58 -1.02 -8.14 -1.33
N ILE A 59 -2.05 -7.46 -0.81
CA ILE A 59 -3.07 -6.79 -1.64
C ILE A 59 -2.43 -5.72 -2.53
N LEU A 60 -1.54 -4.88 -2.00
CA LEU A 60 -0.84 -3.83 -2.76
C LEU A 60 -0.04 -4.42 -3.93
N ILE A 61 0.70 -5.51 -3.68
CA ILE A 61 1.45 -6.24 -4.71
C ILE A 61 0.49 -6.78 -5.79
N ILE A 62 -0.64 -7.37 -5.41
CA ILE A 62 -1.63 -7.88 -6.35
C ILE A 62 -2.21 -6.75 -7.21
N ILE A 63 -2.49 -5.59 -6.61
CA ILE A 63 -2.98 -4.40 -7.33
C ILE A 63 -1.97 -3.94 -8.38
N TYR A 64 -0.69 -3.82 -8.01
CA TYR A 64 0.35 -3.44 -8.97
C TYR A 64 0.58 -4.50 -10.03
N LYS A 65 0.56 -5.78 -9.65
CA LYS A 65 0.68 -6.87 -10.63
C LYS A 65 -0.45 -6.78 -11.66
N ARG A 66 -1.69 -6.56 -11.23
CA ARG A 66 -2.83 -6.37 -12.15
C ARG A 66 -2.66 -5.09 -12.97
N MET A 67 -2.19 -3.98 -12.41
CA MET A 67 -2.04 -2.74 -13.15
C MET A 67 -0.97 -2.80 -14.25
N TRP A 68 0.11 -3.53 -14.01
CA TRP A 68 1.26 -3.58 -14.90
C TRP A 68 1.27 -4.80 -15.83
N PHE A 69 0.69 -5.93 -15.40
CA PHE A 69 0.70 -7.19 -16.15
C PHE A 69 -0.70 -7.67 -16.57
N SER A 70 -1.79 -7.02 -16.14
CA SER A 70 -3.07 -7.25 -16.83
C SER A 70 -2.91 -6.67 -18.23
N LYS A 71 -3.09 -7.55 -19.23
CA LYS A 71 -2.98 -7.27 -20.66
C LYS A 71 -3.43 -5.83 -20.94
N SER A 72 -2.49 -5.00 -21.39
CA SER A 72 -2.84 -3.77 -22.08
C SER A 72 -3.53 -4.22 -23.36
N ASP A 73 -4.85 -4.16 -23.36
CA ASP A 73 -5.62 -4.10 -24.61
C ASP A 73 -5.19 -2.84 -25.39
#